data_AF-A0A3B0YN54-F1
#
_entry.id   AF-A0A3B0YN54-F1
#
_cell.length_a   1.000
_cell.length_b   1.000
_cell.length_c   1.000
_cell.angle_alpha   90.00
_cell.angle_beta   90.00
_cell.angle_gamma   90.00
#
_symmetry.space_group_name_H-M   'P 1'
#
loop_
_entity.id
_entity.type
_entity.pdbx_description
1 polymer ?
#
loop_
_entity_poly.entity_id
_entity_poly.type
_entity_poly.pdbx_seq_one_letter_code
_entity_poly.pdbx_strand_id
1 'polypeptide(L)'
;MAKLDYQGKQYHSREGETVLQVFMRHAVTVPFSCGNGICHVCLQRCESGNIPAVSQKGLRQTLKQRDYFLICKCIPEGDMKITPPRDADLFNRAVVYKKELLTADVCRLLLEPATQLYYHAGQFINIRNQRGEMRSYSLASVPHEDYFLEIHVKRVADGIMTDWIFNELSENDELEFQGPEGSCFYAQGEQDQPLLLIGTGTGLS
;
A
#
# COMPACT_ATOMS: atom_id res chain seq x y z
N MET A 1 -22.95 -16.63 9.71
CA MET A 1 -21.50 -16.89 9.92
C MET A 1 -20.96 -17.51 8.65
N ALA A 2 -19.96 -16.89 8.03
CA ALA A 2 -19.35 -17.41 6.81
C ALA A 2 -18.09 -18.22 7.14
N LYS A 3 -17.82 -19.28 6.37
CA LYS A 3 -16.55 -20.03 6.42
C LYS A 3 -15.56 -19.44 5.43
N LEU A 4 -14.39 -19.03 5.92
CA LEU A 4 -13.28 -18.50 5.14
C LEU A 4 -12.19 -19.56 5.05
N ASP A 5 -11.86 -20.03 3.85
CA ASP A 5 -10.70 -20.87 3.58
C ASP A 5 -9.53 -19.97 3.17
N TYR A 6 -8.41 -20.05 3.90
CA TYR A 6 -7.19 -19.33 3.58
C TYR A 6 -5.98 -20.22 3.87
N GLN A 7 -5.13 -20.42 2.86
CA GLN A 7 -3.92 -21.26 2.95
C GLN A 7 -4.18 -22.67 3.52
N GLY A 8 -5.33 -23.27 3.17
CA GLY A 8 -5.72 -24.61 3.62
C GLY A 8 -6.23 -24.69 5.06
N LYS A 9 -6.44 -23.54 5.72
CA LYS A 9 -7.07 -23.45 7.04
C LYS A 9 -8.43 -22.79 6.94
N GLN A 10 -9.34 -23.20 7.81
CA GLN A 10 -10.70 -22.67 7.86
C GLN A 10 -10.89 -21.76 9.07
N TYR A 11 -11.55 -20.64 8.83
CA TYR A 11 -11.90 -19.64 9.82
C TYR A 11 -13.38 -19.32 9.72
N HIS A 12 -13.98 -18.93 10.84
CA HIS A 12 -15.40 -18.55 10.88
C HIS A 12 -15.54 -17.07 11.24
N SER A 13 -16.32 -16.35 10.43
CA SER A 13 -16.68 -14.96 10.69
C SER A 13 -17.78 -14.84 11.74
N ARG A 14 -17.71 -13.77 12.54
CA ARG A 14 -18.84 -13.28 13.34
C ARG A 14 -19.69 -12.33 12.49
N GLU A 15 -20.89 -12.04 12.97
CA GLU A 15 -21.76 -11.06 12.33
C GLU A 15 -21.09 -9.68 12.29
N GLY A 16 -21.14 -9.01 11.14
CA GLY A 16 -20.55 -7.69 10.92
C GLY A 16 -19.01 -7.66 10.90
N GLU A 17 -18.33 -8.79 11.04
CA GLU A 17 -16.87 -8.87 11.07
C GLU A 17 -16.28 -8.84 9.65
N THR A 18 -15.30 -7.98 9.44
CA THR A 18 -14.54 -7.97 8.18
C THR A 18 -13.59 -9.16 8.11
N VAL A 19 -13.22 -9.58 6.90
CA VAL A 19 -12.20 -10.63 6.69
C VAL A 19 -10.88 -10.29 7.41
N LEU A 20 -10.45 -9.03 7.40
CA LEU A 20 -9.26 -8.60 8.16
C LEU A 20 -9.41 -8.86 9.65
N GLN A 21 -10.56 -8.51 10.24
CA GLN A 21 -10.80 -8.73 11.66
C GLN A 21 -10.82 -10.22 12.02
N VAL A 22 -11.38 -11.08 11.14
CA VAL A 22 -11.31 -12.54 11.31
C VAL A 22 -9.85 -13.00 11.35
N PHE A 23 -9.03 -12.57 10.39
CA PHE A 23 -7.61 -12.93 10.32
C PHE A 23 -6.83 -12.45 11.55
N MET A 24 -7.02 -11.20 11.98
CA MET A 24 -6.38 -10.67 13.18
C MET A 24 -6.77 -11.45 14.44
N ARG A 25 -8.06 -11.77 14.61
CA ARG A 25 -8.57 -12.52 15.76
C ARG A 25 -7.99 -13.93 15.86
N HIS A 26 -7.66 -14.53 14.71
CA HIS A 26 -7.04 -15.85 14.63
C HIS A 26 -5.53 -15.81 14.44
N ALA A 27 -4.89 -14.64 14.64
CA ALA A 27 -3.46 -14.43 14.48
C ALA A 27 -2.91 -14.90 13.11
N VAL A 28 -3.71 -14.72 12.06
CA VAL A 28 -3.29 -14.99 10.67
C VAL A 28 -2.46 -13.81 10.18
N THR A 29 -1.22 -14.09 9.77
CA THR A 29 -0.34 -13.08 9.21
C THR A 29 -0.81 -12.70 7.81
N VAL A 30 -1.30 -11.47 7.67
CA VAL A 30 -1.63 -10.83 6.40
C VAL A 30 -1.15 -9.37 6.43
N PRO A 31 -0.72 -8.81 5.30
CA PRO A 31 -0.30 -7.42 5.28
C PRO A 31 -1.52 -6.50 5.42
N PHE A 32 -1.40 -5.45 6.24
CA PHE A 32 -2.34 -4.33 6.28
C PHE A 32 -1.65 -3.08 6.86
N SER A 33 -2.25 -1.90 6.68
CA SER A 33 -1.74 -0.64 7.24
C SER A 33 -2.88 0.24 7.79
N CYS A 34 -3.74 0.82 6.93
CA CYS A 34 -4.75 1.78 7.40
C CYS A 34 -6.04 1.18 7.97
N GLY A 35 -6.38 -0.08 7.63
CA GLY A 35 -7.65 -0.71 8.00
C GLY A 35 -8.93 -0.05 7.42
N ASN A 36 -8.80 1.02 6.62
CA ASN A 36 -9.92 1.84 6.16
C ASN A 36 -10.09 1.88 4.63
N GLY A 37 -9.43 0.97 3.90
CA GLY A 37 -9.63 0.80 2.46
C GLY A 37 -8.97 1.87 1.59
N ILE A 38 -7.94 2.55 2.11
CA ILE A 38 -7.22 3.62 1.40
C ILE A 38 -5.86 3.14 0.93
N CYS A 39 -5.08 2.50 1.82
CA CYS A 39 -3.68 2.15 1.53
C CYS A 39 -3.53 0.95 0.57
N HIS A 40 -4.58 0.16 0.36
CA HIS A 40 -4.59 -1.07 -0.45
C HIS A 40 -3.59 -2.18 -0.07
N VAL A 41 -2.77 -1.99 0.98
CA VAL A 41 -1.85 -3.01 1.53
C VAL A 41 -2.55 -4.33 1.89
N CYS A 42 -3.83 -4.29 2.29
CA CYS A 42 -4.60 -5.48 2.63
C CYS A 42 -5.22 -6.20 1.41
N LEU A 43 -4.68 -6.02 0.22
CA LEU A 43 -5.21 -6.68 -0.96
C LEU A 43 -5.04 -8.20 -0.84
N GLN A 44 -6.11 -8.95 -1.12
CA GLN A 44 -6.09 -10.40 -1.26
C GLN A 44 -6.88 -10.78 -2.51
N ARG A 45 -6.79 -12.04 -2.93
CA ARG A 45 -7.53 -12.55 -4.08
C ARG A 45 -8.57 -13.59 -3.65
N CYS A 46 -9.76 -13.50 -4.19
CA CYS A 46 -10.81 -14.48 -3.99
C CYS A 46 -10.70 -15.57 -5.07
N GLU A 47 -10.63 -16.83 -4.68
CA GLU A 47 -10.68 -17.97 -5.60
C GLU A 47 -12.13 -18.47 -5.79
N SER A 48 -12.96 -18.35 -4.75
CA SER A 48 -14.39 -18.65 -4.82
C SER A 48 -15.19 -17.92 -3.74
N GLY A 49 -16.46 -17.66 -3.99
CA GLY A 49 -17.35 -16.91 -3.10
C GLY A 49 -17.67 -15.51 -3.64
N ASN A 50 -18.64 -14.84 -3.02
CA ASN A 50 -19.05 -13.50 -3.44
C ASN A 50 -18.09 -12.43 -2.90
N ILE A 51 -17.64 -11.51 -3.76
CA ILE A 51 -16.87 -10.33 -3.35
C ILE A 51 -17.81 -9.14 -3.25
N PRO A 52 -18.07 -8.59 -2.05
CA PRO A 52 -18.90 -7.40 -1.91
C PRO A 52 -18.29 -6.21 -2.65
N ALA A 53 -19.08 -5.48 -3.43
CA ALA A 53 -18.59 -4.36 -4.24
C ALA A 53 -17.86 -3.27 -3.42
N VAL A 54 -18.27 -3.07 -2.17
CA VAL A 54 -17.62 -2.14 -1.22
C VAL A 54 -16.16 -2.50 -0.96
N SER A 55 -15.79 -3.78 -1.01
CA SER A 55 -14.43 -4.27 -0.81
C SER A 55 -13.53 -4.09 -2.03
N GLN A 56 -14.09 -3.70 -3.17
CA GLN A 56 -13.35 -3.38 -4.39
C GLN A 56 -13.34 -1.88 -4.70
N LYS A 57 -13.95 -1.05 -3.84
CA LYS A 57 -13.96 0.41 -4.03
C LYS A 57 -12.52 0.95 -4.00
N GLY A 58 -12.20 1.81 -4.96
CA GLY A 58 -10.85 2.39 -5.11
C GLY A 58 -9.87 1.54 -5.92
N LEU A 59 -10.16 0.25 -6.16
CA LEU A 59 -9.28 -0.61 -6.95
C LEU A 59 -9.36 -0.30 -8.45
N ARG A 60 -8.21 -0.45 -9.13
CA ARG A 60 -8.12 -0.46 -10.60
C ARG A 60 -8.98 -1.57 -11.18
N GLN A 61 -9.57 -1.33 -12.35
CA GLN A 61 -10.47 -2.30 -12.98
C GLN A 61 -9.78 -3.64 -13.28
N THR A 62 -8.50 -3.59 -13.64
CA THR A 62 -7.67 -4.78 -13.89
C THR A 62 -7.53 -5.69 -12.67
N LEU A 63 -7.45 -5.11 -11.46
CA LEU A 63 -7.40 -5.87 -10.21
C LEU A 63 -8.77 -6.47 -9.89
N LYS A 64 -9.86 -5.70 -10.08
CA LYS A 64 -11.23 -6.20 -9.87
C LYS A 64 -11.55 -7.41 -10.75
N GLN A 65 -11.17 -7.35 -12.03
CA GLN A 65 -11.34 -8.43 -12.99
C GLN A 65 -10.51 -9.68 -12.67
N ARG A 66 -9.51 -9.56 -11.80
CA ARG A 66 -8.67 -10.67 -11.31
C ARG A 66 -9.07 -11.09 -9.89
N ASP A 67 -10.29 -10.73 -9.47
CA ASP A 67 -10.89 -11.10 -8.18
C ASP A 67 -10.11 -10.60 -6.95
N TYR A 68 -9.39 -9.48 -7.10
CA TYR A 68 -8.75 -8.81 -5.97
C TYR A 68 -9.74 -7.97 -5.18
N PHE A 69 -9.56 -7.94 -3.86
CA PHE A 69 -10.42 -7.21 -2.95
C PHE A 69 -9.69 -6.81 -1.65
N LEU A 70 -10.24 -5.83 -0.95
CA LEU A 70 -9.74 -5.30 0.30
C LEU A 70 -10.36 -6.02 1.49
N ILE A 71 -9.59 -6.88 2.16
CA ILE A 71 -10.11 -7.65 3.30
C ILE A 71 -10.55 -6.78 4.49
N CYS A 72 -10.03 -5.55 4.61
CA CYS A 72 -10.47 -4.59 5.64
C CYS A 72 -11.85 -3.98 5.39
N LYS A 73 -12.41 -4.16 4.18
CA LYS A 73 -13.75 -3.67 3.79
C LYS A 73 -14.71 -4.78 3.41
N CYS A 74 -14.26 -6.03 3.45
CA CYS A 74 -15.07 -7.19 3.08
C CYS A 74 -15.74 -7.77 4.33
N ILE A 75 -17.05 -7.56 4.49
CA ILE A 75 -17.88 -8.36 5.40
C ILE A 75 -18.42 -9.53 4.55
N PRO A 76 -18.05 -10.79 4.84
CA PRO A 76 -18.42 -11.92 4.00
C PRO A 76 -19.91 -12.24 4.12
N GLU A 77 -20.61 -12.28 2.98
CA GLU A 77 -22.05 -12.62 2.88
C GLU A 77 -22.29 -14.13 2.81
N GLY A 78 -21.24 -14.91 2.55
CA GLY A 78 -21.26 -16.36 2.45
C GLY A 78 -19.84 -16.93 2.48
N ASP A 79 -19.72 -18.24 2.28
CA ASP A 79 -18.42 -18.92 2.28
C ASP A 79 -17.50 -18.34 1.18
N MET A 80 -16.21 -18.15 1.52
CA MET A 80 -15.20 -17.62 0.62
C MET A 80 -13.90 -18.41 0.70
N LYS A 81 -13.24 -18.59 -0.43
CA LYS A 81 -11.87 -19.10 -0.51
C LYS A 81 -10.94 -17.97 -0.92
N ILE A 82 -9.99 -17.66 -0.04
CA ILE A 82 -9.11 -16.50 -0.13
C ILE A 82 -7.68 -17.00 -0.34
N THR A 83 -6.96 -16.33 -1.24
CA THR A 83 -5.56 -16.65 -1.55
C THR A 83 -4.70 -15.40 -1.45
N PRO A 84 -3.42 -15.56 -1.07
CA PRO A 84 -2.45 -14.47 -1.15
C PRO A 84 -2.43 -13.82 -2.54
N PRO A 85 -2.12 -12.52 -2.62
CA PRO A 85 -1.94 -11.86 -3.89
C PRO A 85 -0.78 -12.49 -4.68
N ARG A 86 -0.87 -12.48 -6.01
CA ARG A 86 0.28 -12.77 -6.88
C ARG A 86 1.18 -11.55 -6.96
N ASP A 87 2.47 -11.73 -6.70
CA ASP A 87 3.41 -10.61 -6.67
C ASP A 87 3.51 -9.88 -8.01
N ALA A 88 3.54 -10.62 -9.11
CA ALA A 88 3.61 -10.08 -10.47
C ALA A 88 2.41 -9.18 -10.86
N ASP A 89 1.30 -9.24 -10.12
CA ASP A 89 0.14 -8.39 -10.37
C ASP A 89 0.21 -7.05 -9.60
N LEU A 90 0.98 -6.99 -8.51
CA LEU A 90 0.93 -5.89 -7.55
C LEU A 90 2.23 -5.11 -7.41
N PHE A 91 3.37 -5.77 -7.57
CA PHE A 91 4.67 -5.19 -7.24
C PHE A 91 5.46 -4.85 -8.49
N ASN A 92 5.98 -3.64 -8.48
CA ASN A 92 7.06 -3.17 -9.33
C ASN A 92 8.36 -3.18 -8.53
N ARG A 93 9.48 -3.04 -9.23
CA ARG A 93 10.81 -2.97 -8.64
C ARG A 93 11.41 -1.59 -8.83
N ALA A 94 12.22 -1.18 -7.89
CA ALA A 94 13.06 0.02 -8.00
C ALA A 94 14.42 -0.23 -7.37
N VAL A 95 15.42 0.50 -7.83
CA VAL A 95 16.75 0.55 -7.22
C VAL A 95 16.85 1.82 -6.37
N VAL A 96 17.43 1.71 -5.19
CA VAL A 96 17.74 2.89 -4.37
C VAL A 96 18.91 3.63 -5.00
N TYR A 97 18.61 4.70 -5.74
CA TYR A 97 19.63 5.53 -6.37
C TYR A 97 20.40 6.35 -5.34
N LYS A 98 19.69 6.96 -4.38
CA LYS A 98 20.30 7.78 -3.33
C LYS A 98 19.55 7.65 -2.02
N LYS A 99 20.29 7.62 -0.92
CA LYS A 99 19.76 7.65 0.45
C LYS A 99 20.45 8.74 1.28
N GLU A 100 19.68 9.70 1.76
CA GLU A 100 20.22 10.90 2.41
C GLU A 100 19.44 11.24 3.68
N LEU A 101 20.15 11.46 4.79
CA LEU A 101 19.54 11.99 6.01
C LEU A 101 19.33 13.49 5.86
N LEU A 102 18.06 13.92 5.83
CA LEU A 102 17.70 15.35 5.82
C LEU A 102 17.73 15.94 7.24
N THR A 103 17.38 15.12 8.23
CA THR A 103 17.46 15.45 9.67
C THR A 103 17.94 14.21 10.43
N ALA A 104 18.03 14.31 11.76
CA ALA A 104 18.34 13.17 12.62
C ALA A 104 17.29 12.03 12.54
N ASP A 105 16.06 12.34 12.09
CA ASP A 105 14.93 11.41 12.06
C ASP A 105 14.20 11.37 10.72
N VAL A 106 14.67 12.07 9.68
CA VAL A 106 14.07 12.04 8.33
C VAL A 106 15.11 11.66 7.29
N CYS A 107 14.78 10.62 6.53
CA CYS A 107 15.58 10.12 5.42
C CYS A 107 14.86 10.38 4.10
N ARG A 108 15.56 10.95 3.13
CA ARG A 108 15.15 11.04 1.72
C ARG A 108 15.64 9.82 0.98
N LEU A 109 14.77 9.23 0.17
CA LEU A 109 15.13 8.18 -0.78
C LEU A 109 14.78 8.64 -2.19
N LEU A 110 15.72 8.47 -3.11
CA LEU A 110 15.49 8.56 -4.54
C LEU A 110 15.51 7.15 -5.10
N LEU A 111 14.41 6.76 -5.73
CA LEU A 111 14.20 5.42 -6.24
C LEU A 111 14.13 5.47 -7.77
N GLU A 112 14.93 4.66 -8.43
CA GLU A 112 14.88 4.46 -9.88
C GLU A 112 13.94 3.29 -10.19
N PRO A 113 12.73 3.53 -10.70
CA PRO A 113 11.79 2.44 -10.96
C PRO A 113 12.22 1.67 -12.22
N ALA A 114 12.15 0.34 -12.17
CA ALA A 114 12.50 -0.53 -13.31
C ALA A 114 11.60 -0.31 -14.54
N THR A 115 10.40 0.25 -14.33
CA THR A 115 9.48 0.68 -15.39
C THR A 115 8.86 2.02 -15.02
N GLN A 116 8.49 2.82 -16.03
CA GLN A 116 7.86 4.13 -15.80
C GLN A 116 6.59 3.98 -14.95
N LEU A 117 6.54 4.70 -13.84
CA LEU A 117 5.34 4.81 -13.01
C LEU A 117 4.53 6.05 -13.44
N TYR A 118 3.27 5.85 -13.82
CA TYR A 118 2.33 6.94 -14.09
C TYR A 118 1.52 7.22 -12.83
N TYR A 119 1.64 8.44 -12.28
CA TYR A 119 1.00 8.87 -11.04
C TYR A 119 0.64 10.36 -11.08
N HIS A 120 -0.19 10.80 -10.14
CA HIS A 120 -0.48 12.20 -9.87
C HIS A 120 0.25 12.67 -8.62
N ALA A 121 0.75 13.91 -8.61
CA ALA A 121 1.35 14.52 -7.42
C ALA A 121 0.37 14.47 -6.23
N GLY A 122 0.85 14.00 -5.07
CA GLY A 122 0.04 13.72 -3.87
C GLY A 122 -0.43 12.27 -3.72
N GLN A 123 -0.16 11.40 -4.70
CA GLN A 123 -0.27 9.95 -4.54
C GLN A 123 0.91 9.34 -3.76
N PHE A 124 0.75 8.10 -3.32
CA PHE A 124 1.76 7.36 -2.57
C PHE A 124 2.04 5.98 -3.17
N ILE A 125 3.15 5.37 -2.75
CA ILE A 125 3.49 3.97 -3.03
C ILE A 125 3.56 3.18 -1.72
N ASN A 126 3.35 1.86 -1.80
CA ASN A 126 3.58 0.95 -0.68
C ASN A 126 4.90 0.21 -0.89
N ILE A 127 5.91 0.44 -0.07
CA ILE A 127 7.17 -0.30 -0.11
C ILE A 127 7.01 -1.60 0.67
N ARG A 128 7.55 -2.70 0.13
CA ARG A 128 7.66 -4.01 0.78
C ARG A 128 9.12 -4.30 1.14
N ASN A 129 9.39 -4.62 2.40
CA ASN A 129 10.72 -5.10 2.80
C ASN A 129 10.84 -6.63 2.65
N GLN A 130 12.04 -7.16 2.88
CA GLN A 130 12.35 -8.60 2.75
C GLN A 130 11.56 -9.50 3.71
N ARG A 131 10.96 -8.95 4.77
CA ARG A 131 10.15 -9.68 5.75
C ARG A 131 8.66 -9.74 5.36
N GLY A 132 8.28 -9.09 4.26
CA GLY A 132 6.89 -8.96 3.82
C GLY A 132 6.16 -7.75 4.38
N GLU A 133 6.85 -6.91 5.17
CA GLU A 133 6.24 -5.76 5.82
C GLU A 133 6.03 -4.66 4.80
N MET A 134 4.82 -4.10 4.79
CA MET A 134 4.41 -3.09 3.82
C MET A 134 3.96 -1.81 4.48
N ARG A 135 4.47 -0.66 4.00
CA ARG A 135 4.07 0.67 4.47
C ARG A 135 3.97 1.65 3.31
N SER A 136 3.05 2.60 3.46
CA SER A 136 2.73 3.63 2.48
C SER A 136 3.63 4.86 2.67
N TYR A 137 4.16 5.40 1.58
CA TYR A 137 4.98 6.61 1.54
C TYR A 137 4.54 7.52 0.40
N SER A 138 4.19 8.77 0.71
CA SER A 138 3.81 9.79 -0.29
C SER A 138 4.96 10.08 -1.23
N LEU A 139 4.63 10.24 -2.51
CA LEU A 139 5.58 10.65 -3.52
C LEU A 139 5.77 12.16 -3.46
N ALA A 140 6.99 12.58 -3.15
CA ALA A 140 7.43 13.98 -3.13
C ALA A 140 7.99 14.46 -4.48
N SER A 141 8.12 13.55 -5.45
CA SER A 141 8.54 13.86 -6.82
C SER A 141 7.39 14.38 -7.68
N VAL A 142 7.71 15.21 -8.66
CA VAL A 142 6.76 15.75 -9.65
C VAL A 142 6.68 14.78 -10.84
N PRO A 143 5.49 14.23 -11.16
CA PRO A 143 5.34 13.31 -12.28
C PRO A 143 5.71 13.99 -13.61
N HIS A 144 6.40 13.25 -14.49
CA HIS A 144 6.89 13.70 -15.81
C HIS A 144 8.04 14.73 -15.81
N GLU A 145 8.33 15.37 -14.69
CA GLU A 145 9.49 16.26 -14.54
C GLU A 145 10.67 15.55 -13.88
N ASP A 146 10.40 14.80 -12.81
CA ASP A 146 11.42 14.05 -12.08
C ASP A 146 11.60 12.64 -12.63
N TYR A 147 12.86 12.23 -12.80
CA TYR A 147 13.21 10.87 -13.21
C TYR A 147 13.04 9.86 -12.06
N PHE A 148 13.46 10.24 -10.85
CA PHE A 148 13.39 9.37 -9.67
C PHE A 148 12.07 9.55 -8.94
N LEU A 149 11.55 8.47 -8.37
CA LEU A 149 10.52 8.57 -7.35
C LEU A 149 11.17 9.03 -6.05
N GLU A 150 10.67 10.12 -5.48
CA GLU A 150 11.18 10.67 -4.23
C GLU A 150 10.21 10.38 -3.09
N ILE A 151 10.72 9.90 -1.95
CA ILE A 151 9.96 9.76 -0.72
C ILE A 151 10.75 10.28 0.49
N HIS A 152 10.04 10.81 1.49
CA HIS A 152 10.63 11.17 2.78
C HIS A 152 10.08 10.26 3.89
N VAL A 153 11.00 9.64 4.61
CA VAL A 153 10.71 8.62 5.62
C VAL A 153 11.10 9.17 6.98
N LYS A 154 10.10 9.38 7.84
CA LYS A 154 10.35 9.70 9.24
C LYS A 154 10.61 8.43 10.03
N ARG A 155 11.66 8.41 10.84
CA ARG A 155 11.96 7.31 11.75
C ARG A 155 10.88 7.21 12.82
N VAL A 156 10.41 5.99 13.05
CA VAL A 156 9.46 5.67 14.11
C VAL A 156 10.16 4.72 15.10
N ALA A 157 10.04 4.99 16.39
CA ALA A 157 10.56 4.11 17.43
C ALA A 157 9.92 2.72 17.31
N ASP A 158 10.75 1.67 17.38
CA ASP A 158 10.37 0.26 17.19
C ASP A 158 9.68 -0.02 15.84
N GLY A 159 9.86 0.87 14.86
CA GLY A 159 9.24 0.77 13.55
C GLY A 159 10.00 -0.18 12.64
N ILE A 160 9.49 -1.40 12.44
CA ILE A 160 10.11 -2.45 11.60
C ILE A 160 10.56 -1.93 10.23
N MET A 161 9.68 -1.18 9.54
CA MET A 161 9.98 -0.65 8.21
C MET A 161 11.01 0.47 8.26
N THR A 162 10.88 1.40 9.21
CA THR A 162 11.79 2.54 9.29
C THR A 162 13.17 2.12 9.80
N ASP A 163 13.26 1.14 10.68
CA ASP A 163 14.56 0.61 11.11
C ASP A 163 15.26 -0.14 9.97
N TRP A 164 14.53 -0.88 9.14
CA TRP A 164 15.09 -1.45 7.90
C TRP A 164 15.57 -0.34 6.95
N ILE A 165 14.75 0.67 6.67
CA ILE A 165 15.12 1.78 5.78
C ILE A 165 16.36 2.51 6.30
N PHE A 166 16.47 2.76 7.61
CA PHE A 166 17.57 3.55 8.16
C PHE A 166 18.86 2.73 8.33
N ASN A 167 18.77 1.47 8.75
CA ASN A 167 19.94 0.71 9.18
C ASN A 167 20.39 -0.38 8.19
N GLU A 168 19.48 -0.91 7.37
CA GLU A 168 19.76 -2.06 6.49
C GLU A 168 19.77 -1.68 5.01
N LEU A 169 18.80 -0.86 4.57
CA LEU A 169 18.69 -0.44 3.16
C LEU A 169 19.82 0.49 2.76
N SER A 170 20.49 0.18 1.65
CA SER A 170 21.63 0.92 1.12
C SER A 170 21.40 1.37 -0.32
N GLU A 171 22.22 2.30 -0.79
CA GLU A 171 22.24 2.67 -2.21
C GLU A 171 22.63 1.45 -3.07
N ASN A 172 22.02 1.35 -4.25
CA ASN A 172 22.07 0.22 -5.19
C ASN A 172 21.28 -1.04 -4.77
N ASP A 173 20.64 -1.05 -3.61
CA ASP A 173 19.72 -2.14 -3.27
C ASP A 173 18.46 -2.08 -4.14
N GLU A 174 17.95 -3.26 -4.50
CA GLU A 174 16.62 -3.40 -5.12
C GLU A 174 15.55 -3.51 -4.02
N LEU A 175 14.42 -2.83 -4.23
CA LEU A 175 13.22 -2.97 -3.42
C LEU A 175 11.97 -3.16 -4.29
N GLU A 176 10.92 -3.66 -3.67
CA GLU A 176 9.62 -3.84 -4.29
C GLU A 176 8.62 -2.83 -3.75
N PHE A 177 7.76 -2.33 -4.64
CA PHE A 177 6.68 -1.43 -4.26
C PHE A 177 5.40 -1.68 -5.04
N GLN A 178 4.27 -1.43 -4.40
CA GLN A 178 2.94 -1.43 -5.02
C GLN A 178 2.47 0.03 -5.19
N GLY A 179 1.85 0.34 -6.33
CA GLY A 179 1.22 1.64 -6.55
C GLY A 179 1.29 2.16 -7.98
N PRO A 180 1.06 3.47 -8.20
CA PRO A 180 0.64 4.43 -7.18
C PRO A 180 -0.76 4.14 -6.62
N GLU A 181 -1.02 4.68 -5.44
CA GLU A 181 -2.31 4.63 -4.74
C GLU A 181 -2.68 6.02 -4.16
N GLY A 182 -3.94 6.17 -3.76
CA GLY A 182 -4.44 7.40 -3.15
C GLY A 182 -5.16 8.33 -4.13
N SER A 183 -6.06 9.14 -3.56
CA SER A 183 -6.90 10.10 -4.29
C SER A 183 -6.65 11.55 -3.87
N CYS A 184 -5.60 11.80 -3.09
CA CYS A 184 -5.24 13.14 -2.61
C CYS A 184 -4.32 13.83 -3.61
N PHE A 185 -4.85 14.10 -4.80
CA PHE A 185 -4.14 14.83 -5.85
C PHE A 185 -4.99 16.01 -6.32
N TYR A 186 -4.35 17.02 -6.88
CA TYR A 186 -5.06 18.15 -7.46
C TYR A 186 -5.79 17.70 -8.74
N ALA A 187 -7.11 17.59 -8.66
CA ALA A 187 -7.94 17.48 -9.86
C ALA A 187 -8.09 18.88 -10.44
N GLN A 188 -7.72 19.06 -11.71
CA GLN A 188 -7.76 20.34 -12.40
C GLN A 188 -9.12 21.04 -12.19
N GLY A 189 -9.11 22.10 -11.38
CA GLY A 189 -10.20 23.05 -11.20
C GLY A 189 -9.96 24.33 -12.01
N GLU A 190 -10.44 25.46 -11.52
CA GLU A 190 -10.09 26.76 -12.10
C GLU A 190 -8.60 27.05 -11.89
N GLN A 191 -7.88 27.43 -12.95
CA GLN A 191 -6.42 27.62 -12.91
C GLN A 191 -5.96 28.65 -11.88
N ASP A 192 -6.79 29.65 -11.58
CA ASP A 192 -6.46 30.77 -10.70
C ASP A 192 -7.03 30.62 -9.28
N GLN A 193 -7.57 29.45 -8.92
CA GLN A 193 -8.11 29.23 -7.58
C GLN A 193 -6.97 29.21 -6.55
N PRO A 194 -7.03 30.04 -5.49
CA PRO A 194 -6.00 30.03 -4.46
C PRO A 194 -5.99 28.69 -3.70
N LEU A 195 -4.79 28.17 -3.46
CA LEU A 195 -4.57 26.92 -2.72
C LEU A 195 -3.93 27.19 -1.35
N LEU A 196 -4.45 26.56 -0.31
CA LEU A 196 -3.82 26.48 1.00
C LEU A 196 -3.44 25.03 1.29
N LEU A 197 -2.14 24.76 1.34
CA LEU A 197 -1.57 23.46 1.67
C LEU A 197 -0.94 23.56 3.05
N ILE A 198 -1.30 22.62 3.94
CA ILE A 198 -0.77 22.56 5.31
C ILE A 198 -0.18 21.18 5.51
N GLY A 199 1.13 21.12 5.70
CA GLY A 199 1.87 19.88 5.97
C GLY A 199 2.59 19.95 7.32
N THR A 200 2.75 18.79 7.96
CA THR A 200 3.53 18.67 9.21
C THR A 200 4.49 17.47 9.12
N GLY A 201 5.75 17.65 9.49
CA GLY A 201 6.76 16.59 9.39
C GLY A 201 6.92 16.10 7.94
N THR A 202 6.88 14.79 7.73
CA THR A 202 6.88 14.19 6.37
C THR A 202 5.55 14.30 5.64
N GLY A 203 4.53 14.96 6.22
CA GLY A 203 3.35 15.39 5.48
C GLY A 203 3.60 16.59 4.55
N LEU A 204 4.85 17.06 4.46
CA LEU A 204 5.30 18.01 3.44
C LEU A 204 5.55 17.34 2.08
N SER A 205 5.81 16.02 2.10
CA SER A 205 6.02 15.20 0.90
C SER A 205 4.80 15.18 0.00
#